data_AF-A0A957U7U7-F1
#
_entry.id   AF-A0A957U7U7-F1
#
_cell.length_a   1.000
_cell.length_b   1.000
_cell.length_c   1.000
_cell.angle_alpha   90.00
_cell.angle_beta   90.00
_cell.angle_gamma   90.00
#
_symmetry.space_group_name_H-M   'P 1'
#
loop_
_entity.id
_entity.type
_entity.pdbx_description
1 polymer ?
#
loop_
_entity_poly.entity_id
_entity_poly.type
_entity_poly.pdbx_seq_one_letter_code
_entity_poly.pdbx_strand_id
1 'polypeptide(L)'
;MAERRVIELVEYKPVELPVGELPMKAAALLHDRYGKHVHIERVFWDGGDRWRLINLGWAGYIPLDETLAIALMPKTSIGRLFEMLEVAYDLSIFEQGNDLYEVAGVDDLYERLAGELARRVLLRLRRGIYRSYVAQEEQSRYVR
;
A
#
# COMPACT_ATOMS: atom_id res chain seq x y z
N MET A 1 22.35 11.77 -0.93
CA MET A 1 21.52 10.59 -0.57
C MET A 1 22.39 9.38 -0.87
N ALA A 2 22.81 8.61 0.14
CA ALA A 2 23.61 7.41 -0.12
C ALA A 2 22.78 6.40 -0.91
N GLU A 3 23.37 5.79 -1.93
CA GLU A 3 22.70 4.79 -2.76
C GLU A 3 22.51 3.52 -1.91
N ARG A 4 21.24 3.21 -1.61
CA ARG A 4 20.87 2.08 -0.74
C ARG A 4 20.54 0.89 -1.62
N ARG A 5 21.14 -0.27 -1.36
CA ARG A 5 20.79 -1.51 -2.05
C ARG A 5 19.36 -1.90 -1.69
N VAL A 6 18.53 -2.14 -2.70
CA VAL A 6 17.12 -2.55 -2.52
C VAL A 6 16.95 -3.98 -3.01
N ILE A 7 16.39 -4.83 -2.14
CA ILE A 7 15.98 -6.18 -2.49
C ILE A 7 14.47 -6.15 -2.77
N GLU A 8 14.07 -6.55 -3.97
CA GLU A 8 12.66 -6.60 -4.35
C GLU A 8 12.04 -7.96 -4.02
N LEU A 9 10.96 -7.95 -3.25
CA LEU A 9 10.15 -9.12 -2.94
C LEU A 9 8.77 -8.98 -3.58
N VAL A 10 8.55 -9.71 -4.67
CA VAL A 10 7.22 -9.81 -5.29
C VAL A 10 6.31 -10.65 -4.38
N GLU A 11 5.08 -10.18 -4.21
CA GLU A 11 4.03 -10.84 -3.44
C GLU A 11 3.94 -12.35 -3.73
N TYR A 12 4.01 -13.15 -2.66
CA TYR A 12 3.98 -14.61 -2.65
C TYR A 12 5.03 -15.33 -3.52
N LYS A 13 6.05 -14.62 -4.01
CA LYS A 13 7.18 -15.21 -4.74
C LYS A 13 8.39 -15.34 -3.80
N PRO A 14 8.88 -16.56 -3.53
CA PRO A 14 10.06 -16.74 -2.69
C PRO A 14 11.32 -16.20 -3.38
N VAL A 15 12.14 -15.51 -2.61
CA VAL A 15 13.49 -15.08 -3.01
C VAL A 15 14.50 -15.70 -2.06
N GLU A 16 15.51 -16.36 -2.61
CA GLU A 16 16.59 -16.95 -1.84
C GLU A 16 17.86 -16.09 -1.95
N LEU A 17 18.44 -15.76 -0.80
CA LEU A 17 19.64 -14.93 -0.69
C LEU A 17 20.72 -15.66 0.09
N PRO A 18 21.99 -15.59 -0.31
CA PRO A 18 23.10 -16.01 0.54
C PRO A 18 23.06 -15.30 1.91
N VAL A 19 23.47 -15.98 2.98
CA VAL A 19 23.52 -15.37 4.33
C VAL A 19 24.43 -14.12 4.38
N GLY A 20 25.43 -14.03 3.50
CA GLY A 20 26.29 -12.84 3.39
C GLY A 20 25.58 -11.61 2.81
N GLU A 21 24.48 -11.78 2.07
CA GLU A 21 23.74 -10.68 1.44
C GLU A 21 22.68 -10.05 2.33
N LEU A 22 22.24 -10.77 3.37
CA LEU A 22 21.32 -10.28 4.39
C LEU A 22 21.97 -10.49 5.77
N PRO A 23 22.57 -9.44 6.36
CA PRO A 23 23.21 -9.53 7.66
C PRO A 23 22.26 -10.07 8.72
N MET A 24 22.78 -10.85 9.68
CA MET A 24 21.97 -11.47 10.73
C MET A 24 21.09 -10.46 11.50
N LYS A 25 21.61 -9.25 11.75
CA LYS A 25 20.85 -8.17 12.40
C LYS A 25 19.62 -7.74 11.58
N ALA A 26 19.76 -7.69 10.26
CA ALA A 26 18.68 -7.35 9.34
C ALA A 26 17.65 -8.49 9.23
N ALA A 27 18.11 -9.75 9.22
CA ALA A 27 17.25 -10.93 9.29
C ALA A 27 16.44 -10.99 10.60
N ALA A 28 17.08 -10.72 11.75
CA ALA A 28 16.41 -10.63 13.04
C ALA A 28 15.37 -9.50 13.08
N LEU A 29 15.71 -8.32 12.55
CA LEU A 29 14.76 -7.20 12.45
C LEU A 29 13.52 -7.58 11.63
N LEU A 30 13.71 -8.27 10.50
CA LEU A 30 12.60 -8.76 9.66
C LEU A 30 11.72 -9.74 10.41
N HIS A 31 12.32 -10.70 11.11
CA HIS A 31 11.59 -11.67 11.90
C HIS A 31 10.78 -11.01 13.03
N ASP A 32 11.44 -10.16 13.83
CA ASP A 32 10.87 -9.61 15.06
C ASP A 32 9.82 -8.52 14.82
N ARG A 33 10.06 -7.61 13.86
CA ARG A 33 9.14 -6.49 13.59
C ARG A 33 8.24 -6.70 12.40
N TYR A 34 8.71 -7.43 11.38
CA TYR A 34 8.05 -7.50 10.09
C TYR A 34 7.56 -8.90 9.74
N GLY A 35 7.54 -9.86 10.68
CA GLY A 35 7.10 -11.24 10.43
C GLY A 35 5.66 -11.38 9.90
N LYS A 36 4.80 -10.37 10.12
CA LYS A 36 3.45 -10.30 9.51
C LYS A 36 3.45 -9.89 8.03
N HIS A 37 4.54 -9.30 7.56
CA HIS A 37 4.71 -8.75 6.21
C HIS A 37 5.63 -9.61 5.36
N VAL A 38 6.72 -10.09 5.96
CA VAL A 38 7.74 -10.90 5.30
C VAL A 38 7.98 -12.15 6.14
N HIS A 39 7.73 -13.31 5.55
CA HIS A 39 8.19 -14.57 6.11
C HIS A 39 9.67 -14.75 5.79
N ILE A 40 10.46 -15.09 6.81
CA ILE A 40 11.89 -15.35 6.69
C ILE A 40 12.22 -16.69 7.34
N GLU A 41 12.91 -17.55 6.59
CA GLU A 41 13.43 -18.81 7.09
C GLU A 41 14.86 -19.04 6.59
N ARG A 42 15.62 -19.83 7.33
CA ARG A 42 16.96 -20.26 6.92
C ARG A 42 16.85 -21.61 6.22
N VAL A 43 17.47 -21.72 5.04
CA VAL A 43 17.45 -22.94 4.23
C VAL A 43 18.87 -23.39 3.93
N PHE A 44 19.08 -24.71 4.00
CA PHE A 44 20.37 -25.36 3.78
C PHE A 44 20.35 -26.03 2.41
N TRP A 45 21.31 -25.68 1.56
CA TRP A 45 21.50 -26.28 0.24
C TRP A 45 22.96 -26.73 0.09
N ASP A 46 23.24 -27.58 -0.90
CA ASP A 46 24.58 -28.12 -1.15
C ASP A 46 25.66 -27.04 -1.41
N GLY A 47 25.24 -25.79 -1.68
CA GLY A 47 26.09 -24.61 -1.86
C GLY A 47 26.19 -23.66 -0.67
N GLY A 48 25.71 -24.06 0.52
CA GLY A 48 25.79 -23.28 1.77
C GLY A 48 24.46 -22.66 2.23
N ASP A 49 24.53 -22.00 3.39
CA ASP A 49 23.34 -21.47 4.08
C ASP A 49 22.76 -20.25 3.35
N ARG A 50 21.45 -20.25 3.18
CA ARG A 50 20.69 -19.18 2.54
C ARG A 50 19.50 -18.75 3.40
N TRP A 51 19.04 -17.53 3.16
CA TRP A 51 17.75 -17.03 3.62
C TRP A 51 16.73 -17.22 2.52
N ARG A 52 15.54 -17.69 2.86
CA ARG A 52 14.36 -17.62 2.01
C ARG A 52 13.43 -16.55 2.57
N LEU A 53 13.06 -15.60 1.72
CA LEU A 53 12.17 -14.48 2.02
C LEU A 53 10.91 -14.58 1.18
N ILE A 54 9.75 -14.35 1.79
CA ILE A 54 8.46 -14.33 1.09
C ILE A 54 7.66 -13.11 1.55
N ASN A 55 7.27 -12.25 0.61
CA ASN A 55 6.30 -11.18 0.86
C ASN A 55 4.89 -11.77 1.02
N LEU A 56 4.24 -11.53 2.16
CA LEU A 56 2.93 -12.08 2.53
C LEU A 56 1.74 -11.24 2.05
N GLY A 57 1.85 -10.59 0.88
CA GLY A 57 0.76 -9.81 0.28
C GLY A 57 0.77 -8.33 0.63
N TRP A 58 1.92 -7.78 1.03
CA TRP A 58 2.05 -6.35 1.33
C TRP A 58 2.74 -5.60 0.20
N ALA A 59 2.42 -4.32 0.04
CA ALA A 59 3.13 -3.39 -0.83
C ALA A 59 3.74 -2.28 0.01
N GLY A 60 4.99 -1.91 -0.24
CA GLY A 60 5.67 -0.86 0.52
C GLY A 60 7.19 -1.00 0.58
N TYR A 61 7.81 -0.28 1.52
CA TYR A 61 9.27 -0.19 1.65
C TYR A 61 9.69 -0.38 3.11
N ILE A 62 10.62 -1.31 3.35
CA ILE A 62 11.16 -1.63 4.68
C ILE A 62 12.64 -1.23 4.72
N PRO A 63 12.99 -0.15 5.44
CA PRO A 63 14.37 0.20 5.67
C PRO A 63 15.00 -0.72 6.75
N LEU A 64 16.01 -1.51 6.38
CA LEU A 64 16.75 -2.38 7.32
C LEU A 64 17.92 -1.65 8.01
N ASP A 65 18.82 -1.03 7.25
CA ASP A 65 19.92 -0.17 7.74
C ASP A 65 20.33 0.87 6.68
N GLU A 66 21.23 1.81 6.97
CA GLU A 66 21.63 2.89 6.03
C GLU A 66 21.99 2.44 4.60
N THR A 67 22.37 1.17 4.40
CA THR A 67 22.83 0.59 3.12
C THR A 67 21.88 -0.42 2.49
N LEU A 68 20.91 -0.98 3.25
CA LEU A 68 20.03 -2.05 2.80
C LEU A 68 18.55 -1.80 3.09
N ALA A 69 17.70 -2.08 2.11
CA ALA A 69 16.24 -2.05 2.24
C ALA A 69 15.55 -3.17 1.46
N ILE A 70 14.28 -3.40 1.79
CA ILE A 70 13.40 -4.30 1.05
C ILE A 70 12.25 -3.50 0.44
N ALA A 71 12.03 -3.68 -0.86
CA ALA A 71 10.83 -3.23 -1.54
C ALA A 71 9.84 -4.40 -1.66
N LEU A 72 8.65 -4.24 -1.11
CA LEU A 72 7.55 -5.20 -1.22
C LEU A 72 6.71 -4.80 -2.43
N MET A 73 6.78 -5.63 -3.47
CA MET A 73 6.15 -5.35 -4.76
C MET A 73 4.84 -6.13 -4.87
N PRO A 74 3.72 -5.48 -5.23
CA PRO A 74 2.50 -6.20 -5.56
C PRO A 74 2.72 -7.10 -6.78
N LYS A 75 2.00 -8.21 -6.86
CA LYS A 75 2.07 -9.09 -8.06
C LYS A 75 1.38 -8.48 -9.29
N THR A 76 0.63 -7.41 -9.11
CA THR A 76 -0.15 -6.74 -10.15
C THR A 76 0.25 -5.26 -10.23
N SER A 77 0.04 -4.65 -11.39
CA SER A 77 0.33 -3.23 -11.57
C SER A 77 -0.57 -2.37 -10.70
N ILE A 78 -0.10 -1.16 -10.37
CA ILE A 78 -0.89 -0.16 -9.64
C ILE A 78 -2.22 0.10 -10.36
N GLY A 79 -2.21 0.22 -11.69
CA GLY A 79 -3.43 0.37 -12.49
C GLY A 79 -4.45 -0.75 -12.25
N ARG A 80 -4.01 -2.01 -12.25
CA ARG A 80 -4.89 -3.16 -11.99
C ARG A 80 -5.44 -3.20 -10.57
N LEU A 81 -4.67 -2.76 -9.56
CA LEU A 81 -5.21 -2.63 -8.20
C LEU A 81 -6.39 -1.64 -8.17
N PHE A 82 -6.33 -0.56 -8.95
CA PHE A 82 -7.42 0.42 -8.99
C PHE A 82 -8.62 -0.03 -9.81
N GLU A 83 -8.42 -0.77 -10.90
CA GLU A 83 -9.51 -1.47 -11.60
C GLU A 83 -10.25 -2.41 -10.62
N MET A 84 -9.52 -3.13 -9.77
CA MET A 84 -10.14 -3.99 -8.75
C MET A 84 -10.90 -3.20 -7.69
N LEU A 85 -10.39 -2.04 -7.25
CA LEU A 85 -11.10 -1.17 -6.31
C LEU A 85 -12.35 -0.55 -6.93
N GLU A 86 -12.29 -0.24 -8.23
CA GLU A 86 -13.43 0.26 -8.99
C GLU A 86 -14.59 -0.75 -8.97
N VAL A 87 -14.28 -2.01 -9.27
CA VAL A 87 -15.25 -3.10 -9.20
C VAL A 87 -15.74 -3.35 -7.77
N ALA A 88 -14.84 -3.39 -6.79
CA ALA A 88 -15.19 -3.74 -5.40
C ALA A 88 -16.07 -2.69 -4.71
N TYR A 89 -15.92 -1.41 -5.08
CA TYR A 89 -16.60 -0.28 -4.43
C TYR A 89 -17.58 0.46 -5.35
N ASP A 90 -17.84 -0.06 -6.56
CA ASP A 90 -18.66 0.59 -7.58
C ASP A 90 -18.23 2.05 -7.79
N LEU A 91 -16.92 2.21 -8.01
CA LEU A 91 -16.34 3.50 -8.39
C LEU A 91 -16.53 3.67 -9.92
N SER A 92 -16.68 4.89 -10.41
CA SER A 92 -16.79 5.16 -11.86
C SER A 92 -15.59 6.03 -12.28
N ILE A 93 -14.40 5.68 -11.80
CA ILE A 93 -13.18 6.50 -11.90
C ILE A 93 -12.44 6.25 -13.22
N PHE A 94 -12.63 5.07 -13.80
CA PHE A 94 -11.96 4.59 -15.01
C PHE A 94 -12.95 4.20 -16.13
N GLU A 95 -14.23 4.61 -16.06
CA GLU A 95 -15.22 4.33 -17.10
C GLU A 95 -14.72 4.71 -18.52
N GLN A 96 -14.99 3.80 -19.46
CA GLN A 96 -14.52 3.85 -20.85
C GLN A 96 -14.98 5.12 -21.58
N GLY A 97 -14.00 5.89 -22.06
CA GLY A 97 -14.19 7.20 -22.70
C GLY A 97 -13.06 8.19 -22.40
N ASN A 98 -12.27 7.92 -21.35
CA ASN A 98 -11.00 8.60 -21.07
C ASN A 98 -9.85 7.72 -21.56
N ASP A 99 -9.63 7.74 -22.88
CA ASP A 99 -8.73 6.83 -23.61
C ASP A 99 -7.23 7.09 -23.43
N LEU A 100 -6.84 7.84 -22.39
CA LEU A 100 -5.47 8.22 -22.16
C LEU A 100 -5.18 8.22 -20.67
N TYR A 101 -3.90 8.02 -20.35
CA TYR A 101 -3.30 7.91 -19.01
C TYR A 101 -3.27 6.47 -18.49
N GLU A 102 -2.24 5.75 -18.94
CA GLU A 102 -1.45 4.93 -18.01
C GLU A 102 -1.21 5.78 -16.76
N VAL A 103 -1.67 5.31 -15.60
CA VAL A 103 -1.27 5.90 -14.32
C VAL A 103 0.24 5.66 -14.21
N ALA A 104 1.02 6.67 -14.61
CA ALA A 104 2.48 6.59 -14.63
C ALA A 104 3.04 6.58 -13.19
N GLY A 105 2.28 7.12 -12.24
CA GLY A 105 2.64 7.17 -10.83
C GLY A 105 1.46 7.40 -9.88
N VAL A 106 1.75 7.41 -8.59
CA VAL A 106 0.76 7.55 -7.51
C VAL A 106 0.09 8.94 -7.49
N ASP A 107 0.78 9.96 -7.99
CA ASP A 107 0.27 11.34 -8.00
C ASP A 107 -0.93 11.50 -8.94
N ASP A 108 -0.84 10.96 -10.17
CA ASP A 108 -1.94 10.99 -11.15
C ASP A 108 -3.22 10.32 -10.63
N LEU A 109 -3.05 9.31 -9.78
CA LEU A 109 -4.15 8.66 -9.10
C LEU A 109 -4.78 9.58 -8.04
N TYR A 110 -3.97 10.24 -7.21
CA TYR A 110 -4.51 11.12 -6.16
C TYR A 110 -5.38 12.22 -6.76
N GLU A 111 -4.96 12.77 -7.90
CA GLU A 111 -5.74 13.74 -8.68
C GLU A 111 -7.12 13.15 -9.08
N ARG A 112 -7.14 11.91 -9.61
CA ARG A 112 -8.39 11.21 -9.98
C ARG A 112 -9.30 10.95 -8.79
N LEU A 113 -8.74 10.47 -7.68
CA LEU A 113 -9.50 10.23 -6.45
C LEU A 113 -10.11 11.52 -5.90
N ALA A 114 -9.34 12.61 -5.90
CA ALA A 114 -9.82 13.93 -5.49
C ALA A 114 -10.94 14.42 -6.41
N GLY A 115 -10.80 14.26 -7.72
CA GLY A 115 -11.83 14.59 -8.71
C GLY A 115 -13.13 13.82 -8.51
N GLU A 116 -13.04 12.50 -8.31
CA GLU A 116 -14.21 11.66 -8.07
C GLU A 116 -14.89 11.98 -6.73
N LEU A 117 -14.11 12.22 -5.68
CA LEU A 117 -14.61 12.66 -4.39
C LEU A 117 -15.39 13.97 -4.54
N ALA A 118 -14.82 14.98 -5.20
CA ALA A 118 -15.47 16.26 -5.43
C ALA A 118 -16.79 16.09 -6.20
N ARG A 119 -16.79 15.28 -7.27
CA ARG A 119 -18.00 14.98 -8.06
C ARG A 119 -19.09 14.32 -7.21
N ARG A 120 -18.75 13.30 -6.40
CA ARG A 120 -19.70 12.60 -5.52
C ARG A 120 -20.22 13.50 -4.40
N VAL A 121 -19.37 14.36 -3.83
CA VAL A 121 -19.79 15.37 -2.84
C VAL A 121 -20.81 16.32 -3.46
N LEU A 122 -20.54 16.88 -4.64
CA LEU A 122 -21.48 17.77 -5.34
C LEU A 122 -22.80 17.07 -5.67
N LEU A 123 -22.76 15.81 -6.12
CA LEU A 123 -23.97 15.02 -6.37
C LEU A 123 -24.80 14.82 -5.10
N ARG A 124 -24.15 14.55 -3.95
CA ARG A 124 -24.83 14.46 -2.64
C ARG A 124 -25.41 15.81 -2.21
N LEU A 125 -24.67 16.91 -2.36
CA LEU A 125 -25.15 18.25 -2.04
C LEU A 125 -26.43 18.60 -2.82
N ARG A 126 -26.51 18.24 -4.11
CA ARG A 126 -27.72 18.43 -4.93
C ARG A 126 -28.94 17.63 -4.45
N ARG A 127 -28.74 16.54 -3.71
CA ARG A 127 -29.81 15.73 -3.10
C ARG A 127 -30.20 16.21 -1.70
N GLY A 128 -29.56 17.27 -1.19
CA GLY A 128 -29.74 17.81 0.15
C GLY A 128 -28.58 17.44 1.07
N ILE A 129 -28.17 18.40 1.91
CA ILE A 129 -27.14 18.18 2.92
C ILE A 129 -27.71 17.27 4.01
N TYR A 130 -27.07 16.13 4.22
CA TYR A 130 -27.46 15.23 5.29
C TYR A 130 -27.19 15.91 6.64
N ARG A 131 -28.25 16.14 7.43
CA ARG A 131 -28.16 16.74 8.76
C ARG A 131 -28.57 15.71 9.80
N SER A 132 -27.68 15.42 10.73
CA SER A 132 -28.01 14.70 11.95
C SER A 132 -28.43 15.69 13.03
N TYR A 133 -29.50 15.37 13.76
CA TYR A 133 -29.85 16.10 14.98
C TYR A 133 -28.95 15.59 16.12
N VAL A 134 -28.29 16.52 16.80
CA VAL A 134 -27.44 16.23 17.96
C VAL A 134 -28.07 16.94 19.15
N ALA A 135 -28.31 16.20 20.23
CA ALA A 135 -28.81 16.79 21.47
C ALA A 135 -27.75 17.76 22.03
N GLN A 136 -28.18 18.97 22.38
CA GLN A 136 -27.29 20.00 22.89
C GLN A 136 -27.94 20.66 24.11
N GLU A 137 -27.21 20.69 25.22
CA GLU A 137 -27.58 21.47 26.39
C GLU A 137 -26.80 22.80 26.34
N GLU A 138 -27.52 23.91 26.26
CA GLU A 138 -26.93 25.26 26.35
C GLU A 138 -27.71 26.13 27.34
N GLN A 139 -27.01 26.94 28.12
CA GLN A 139 -27.64 28.05 28.84
C GLN A 139 -27.97 29.15 27.82
N SER A 140 -29.21 29.15 27.36
CA SER A 140 -29.71 30.10 26.37
C SER A 140 -30.62 31.14 27.03
N ARG A 141 -30.56 32.38 26.55
CA ARG A 141 -31.47 33.46 26.98
C ARG A 141 -32.92 33.21 26.53
N TYR A 142 -33.13 32.26 25.62
CA TYR A 142 -34.42 31.89 25.04
C TYR A 142 -34.58 30.36 25.09
N VAL A 143 -35.80 29.86 25.31
CA VAL A 143 -36.10 28.42 25.30
C VAL A 143 -36.17 27.93 23.84
N ARG A 144 -35.45 26.86 23.50
CA ARG A 144 -35.36 26.26 22.17
C ARG A 144 -35.34 24.74 22.27
#